data_AF-A0A401M250-F1
#
_entry.id   AF-A0A401M250-F1
#
_cell.length_a   1.000
_cell.length_b   1.000
_cell.length_c   1.000
_cell.angle_alpha   90.00
_cell.angle_beta   90.00
_cell.angle_gamma   90.00
#
_symmetry.space_group_name_H-M   'P 1'
#
loop_
_entity.id
_entity.type
_entity.pdbx_description
1 polymer ?
#
loop_
_entity_poly.entity_id
_entity_poly.type
_entity_poly.pdbx_seq_one_letter_code
_entity_poly.pdbx_strand_id
1 'polypeptide(L)'
;MKRTIFILATLLGIGNMSKAVAQNTENIIPGVSIENFNMNRNGKYLNVEMDVDLTALDVDANRAVLLTPRLVNGADSLDLPSIGIYGRRRYYYYVRNGISTISGESEKSFRVSKKPEQLEYDNLILYEDWMNGATLKVHRSDWGCCQAILAEYEGELGRHHEEFFPELVFVQPQAEVMKSRSLSGSAYIDFPVDQTVIYPDYRRNAVELGKIQATIDSVRNDKDVTITSVWLKGYASPESPYKHNTELAIGRTAALKKHIGQLYNFADNIIQTDYEPEDWAGLRRYVEQSNIDHRAEILALIDSDMEADAKEAKIKRTYPDEYRFMLQNFYPALRHTDYRIDYNIRTFSEVEEIKRIMAERPQKLSLNEFYLVAGKYEPGTDEFTDVFQTAVRMFPNDEVANLNAANAAIRRDDFAIARKYLEKAGSSAEAVYARGALAVREGDYNMARQYLNKAKEMGFEKAGRTLDELDGRLK
;
A
#
# COMPACT_ATOMS: atom_id res chain seq x y z
N MET A 1 -45.44 -8.49 22.63
CA MET A 1 -44.41 -9.05 21.72
C MET A 1 -44.11 -8.01 20.65
N LYS A 2 -42.95 -7.35 20.75
CA LYS A 2 -42.53 -6.28 19.83
C LYS A 2 -42.07 -6.94 18.52
N ARG A 3 -42.64 -6.52 17.39
CA ARG A 3 -42.25 -6.93 16.04
C ARG A 3 -41.04 -6.11 15.61
N THR A 4 -39.90 -6.77 15.43
CA THR A 4 -38.69 -6.20 14.86
C THR A 4 -38.87 -6.12 13.34
N ILE A 5 -38.89 -4.91 12.80
CA ILE A 5 -38.93 -4.63 11.36
C ILE A 5 -37.47 -4.48 10.91
N PHE A 6 -36.99 -5.37 10.04
CA PHE A 6 -35.73 -5.16 9.33
C PHE A 6 -36.01 -4.31 8.09
N ILE A 7 -35.54 -3.07 8.10
CA ILE A 7 -35.46 -2.20 6.92
C ILE A 7 -34.13 -2.51 6.25
N LEU A 8 -34.16 -3.19 5.10
CA LEU A 8 -33.00 -3.37 4.23
C LEU A 8 -32.83 -2.07 3.43
N ALA A 9 -31.85 -1.25 3.79
CA ALA A 9 -31.51 -0.04 3.07
C ALA A 9 -30.73 -0.39 1.79
N THR A 10 -31.33 -0.15 0.63
CA THR A 10 -30.65 -0.19 -0.67
C THR A 10 -29.70 1.00 -0.78
N LEU A 11 -28.39 0.74 -0.73
CA LEU A 11 -27.36 1.70 -1.11
C LEU A 11 -27.27 1.76 -2.64
N LEU A 12 -27.70 2.89 -3.21
CA LEU A 12 -27.42 3.29 -4.59
C LEU A 12 -25.93 3.62 -4.71
N GLY A 13 -25.12 2.61 -5.05
CA GLY A 13 -23.78 2.81 -5.57
C GLY A 13 -23.86 3.07 -7.06
N ILE A 14 -23.67 4.32 -7.48
CA ILE A 14 -23.42 4.67 -8.89
C ILE A 14 -21.97 4.22 -9.19
N GLY A 15 -21.81 2.92 -9.46
CA GLY A 15 -20.63 2.39 -10.12
C GLY A 15 -20.76 2.67 -11.61
N ASN A 16 -19.73 3.26 -12.21
CA ASN A 16 -19.64 3.43 -13.66
C ASN A 16 -19.82 2.05 -14.31
N MET A 17 -20.99 1.83 -14.91
CA MET A 17 -21.22 0.67 -15.75
C MET A 17 -20.26 0.77 -16.94
N SER A 18 -19.27 -0.11 -16.96
CA SER A 18 -18.57 -0.46 -18.18
C SER A 18 -19.64 -0.75 -19.24
N LYS A 19 -19.56 -0.06 -20.37
CA LYS A 19 -20.44 -0.31 -21.52
C LYS A 19 -20.16 -1.74 -22.01
N ALA A 20 -20.83 -2.71 -21.40
CA ALA A 20 -21.00 -4.02 -21.99
C ALA A 20 -21.74 -3.81 -23.31
N VAL A 21 -21.10 -4.20 -24.40
CA VAL A 21 -21.69 -4.16 -25.74
C VAL A 21 -22.82 -5.18 -25.73
N ALA A 22 -24.06 -4.72 -25.58
CA ALA A 22 -25.24 -5.55 -25.83
C ALA A 22 -25.20 -5.98 -27.30
N GLN A 23 -24.89 -7.25 -27.55
CA GLN A 23 -24.97 -7.84 -28.89
C GLN A 23 -26.39 -8.36 -29.10
N ASN A 24 -27.13 -7.75 -30.03
CA ASN A 24 -28.36 -8.35 -30.57
C ASN A 24 -27.95 -9.41 -31.59
N THR A 25 -28.16 -10.69 -31.28
CA THR A 25 -27.89 -11.80 -32.20
C THR A 25 -29.21 -12.39 -32.69
N GLU A 26 -29.76 -11.80 -33.76
CA GLU A 26 -30.97 -12.31 -34.41
C GLU A 26 -30.68 -13.64 -35.15
N ASN A 27 -31.55 -14.65 -34.96
CA ASN A 27 -31.61 -15.92 -35.70
C ASN A 27 -30.41 -16.89 -35.58
N ILE A 28 -29.84 -17.06 -34.40
CA ILE A 28 -28.71 -18.00 -34.20
C ILE A 28 -29.14 -19.47 -34.31
N ILE A 29 -30.36 -19.78 -33.89
CA ILE A 29 -30.98 -21.10 -34.03
C ILE A 29 -32.42 -20.94 -34.53
N PRO A 30 -33.00 -21.91 -35.26
CA PRO A 30 -34.32 -21.74 -35.85
C PRO A 30 -35.39 -21.41 -34.81
N GLY A 31 -36.24 -20.42 -35.09
CA GLY A 31 -37.42 -20.07 -34.28
C GLY A 31 -37.13 -19.51 -32.88
N VAL A 32 -35.88 -19.22 -32.53
CA VAL A 32 -35.49 -18.63 -31.24
C VAL A 32 -34.46 -17.52 -31.46
N SER A 33 -34.74 -16.34 -30.91
CA SER A 33 -33.84 -15.19 -30.87
C SER A 33 -33.35 -14.97 -29.44
N ILE A 34 -32.14 -14.43 -29.29
CA ILE A 34 -31.59 -14.06 -27.99
C ILE A 34 -31.28 -12.57 -27.98
N GLU A 35 -31.76 -11.89 -26.95
CA GLU A 35 -31.55 -10.46 -26.70
C GLU A 35 -30.90 -10.25 -25.32
N ASN A 36 -30.34 -9.06 -25.10
CA ASN A 36 -29.78 -8.63 -23.81
C ASN A 36 -28.83 -9.65 -23.15
N PHE A 37 -28.06 -10.37 -23.96
CA PHE A 37 -27.12 -11.37 -23.47
C PHE A 37 -25.95 -10.74 -22.72
N ASN A 38 -25.62 -11.30 -21.55
CA ASN A 38 -24.54 -10.87 -20.69
C ASN A 38 -23.95 -12.05 -19.89
N MET A 39 -22.62 -12.07 -19.74
CA MET A 39 -21.91 -12.98 -18.84
C MET A 39 -20.93 -12.21 -17.98
N ASN A 40 -21.18 -12.15 -16.68
CA ASN A 40 -20.37 -11.37 -15.75
C ASN A 40 -19.99 -12.18 -14.53
N ARG A 41 -18.71 -12.13 -14.15
CA ARG A 41 -18.23 -12.73 -12.91
C ARG A 41 -18.42 -11.75 -11.75
N ASN A 42 -18.96 -12.26 -10.66
CA ASN A 42 -18.99 -11.56 -9.37
C ASN A 42 -18.45 -12.50 -8.27
N GLY A 43 -17.21 -12.25 -7.85
CA GLY A 43 -16.51 -13.08 -6.86
C GLY A 43 -16.33 -14.53 -7.34
N LYS A 44 -16.96 -15.48 -6.63
CA LYS A 44 -16.87 -16.92 -6.94
C LYS A 44 -17.91 -17.40 -7.94
N TYR A 45 -18.75 -16.52 -8.46
CA TYR A 45 -19.85 -16.90 -9.33
C TYR A 45 -19.76 -16.22 -10.69
N LEU A 46 -20.09 -16.95 -11.75
CA LEU A 46 -20.39 -16.42 -13.07
C LEU A 46 -21.91 -16.31 -13.20
N ASN A 47 -22.42 -15.14 -13.56
CA ASN A 47 -23.82 -14.98 -13.92
C ASN A 47 -23.99 -15.00 -15.43
N VAL A 48 -24.98 -15.75 -15.91
CA VAL A 48 -25.39 -15.79 -17.31
C VAL A 48 -26.81 -15.26 -17.41
N GLU A 49 -26.96 -14.10 -18.05
CA GLU A 49 -28.23 -13.40 -18.24
C GLU A 49 -28.52 -13.29 -19.74
N MET A 50 -29.76 -13.57 -20.14
CA MET A 50 -30.24 -13.37 -21.51
C MET A 50 -31.76 -13.36 -21.58
N ASP A 51 -32.30 -12.67 -22.57
CA ASP A 51 -33.72 -12.72 -22.91
C ASP A 51 -33.95 -13.64 -24.09
N VAL A 52 -34.75 -14.69 -23.88
CA VAL A 52 -35.04 -15.70 -24.90
C VAL A 52 -36.38 -15.37 -25.55
N ASP A 53 -36.36 -14.91 -26.80
CA ASP A 53 -37.56 -14.72 -27.62
C ASP A 53 -37.96 -16.05 -28.26
N LEU A 54 -39.12 -16.53 -27.83
CA LEU A 54 -39.73 -17.78 -28.25
C LEU A 54 -40.90 -17.54 -29.21
N THR A 55 -41.19 -16.31 -29.62
CA THR A 55 -42.41 -15.94 -30.37
C THR A 55 -42.57 -16.77 -31.65
N ALA A 56 -41.47 -16.94 -32.40
CA ALA A 56 -41.42 -17.73 -33.63
C ALA A 56 -41.29 -19.25 -33.42
N LEU A 57 -41.18 -19.73 -32.18
CA LEU A 57 -40.97 -21.14 -31.87
C LEU A 57 -42.29 -21.93 -31.96
N ASP A 58 -42.43 -22.73 -33.02
CA ASP A 58 -43.52 -23.70 -33.15
C ASP A 58 -43.12 -25.09 -32.64
N VAL A 59 -44.02 -25.74 -31.92
CA VAL A 59 -43.82 -27.08 -31.34
C VAL A 59 -45.06 -27.95 -31.54
N ASP A 60 -44.93 -28.95 -32.41
CA ASP A 60 -45.95 -29.95 -32.70
C ASP A 60 -46.49 -30.63 -31.43
N ALA A 61 -47.77 -31.02 -31.46
CA ALA A 61 -48.46 -31.60 -30.30
C ALA A 61 -47.78 -32.83 -29.69
N ASN A 62 -47.03 -33.61 -30.46
CA ASN A 62 -46.32 -34.83 -30.04
C ASN A 62 -44.81 -34.63 -29.78
N ARG A 63 -44.29 -33.40 -29.94
CA ARG A 63 -42.85 -33.10 -29.82
C ARG A 63 -42.55 -32.31 -28.54
N ALA A 64 -41.26 -32.22 -28.23
CA ALA A 64 -40.73 -31.25 -27.29
C ALA A 64 -39.47 -30.60 -27.89
N VAL A 65 -39.18 -29.37 -27.51
CA VAL A 65 -37.93 -28.66 -27.86
C VAL A 65 -37.22 -28.35 -26.57
N LEU A 66 -35.94 -28.72 -26.47
CA LEU A 66 -35.07 -28.31 -25.38
C LEU A 66 -34.07 -27.29 -25.90
N LEU A 67 -33.94 -26.18 -25.18
CA LEU A 67 -32.90 -25.17 -25.36
C LEU A 67 -31.95 -25.26 -24.18
N THR A 68 -30.71 -25.70 -24.41
CA THR A 68 -29.69 -25.93 -23.39
C THR A 68 -28.53 -24.97 -23.61
N PRO A 69 -28.41 -23.92 -22.79
CA PRO A 69 -27.23 -23.08 -22.80
C PRO A 69 -26.03 -23.90 -22.28
N ARG A 70 -24.90 -23.87 -22.98
CA ARG A 70 -23.69 -24.63 -22.65
C ARG A 70 -22.47 -23.73 -22.73
N LEU A 71 -21.69 -23.69 -21.66
CA LEU A 71 -20.35 -23.11 -21.67
C LEU A 71 -19.36 -24.13 -22.22
N VAL A 72 -18.47 -23.70 -23.11
CA VAL A 72 -17.45 -24.56 -23.73
C VAL A 72 -16.11 -23.83 -23.78
N ASN A 73 -15.05 -24.47 -23.29
CA ASN A 73 -13.66 -24.04 -23.52
C ASN A 73 -12.77 -25.26 -23.73
N GLY A 74 -12.31 -25.48 -24.97
CA GLY A 74 -11.49 -26.64 -25.30
C GLY A 74 -12.22 -27.96 -25.03
N ALA A 75 -11.70 -28.76 -24.09
CA ALA A 75 -12.29 -30.04 -23.69
C ALA A 75 -13.32 -29.92 -22.55
N ASP A 76 -13.33 -28.79 -21.84
CA ASP A 76 -14.22 -28.54 -20.72
C ASP A 76 -15.55 -27.97 -21.21
N SER A 77 -16.64 -28.45 -20.63
CA SER A 77 -17.98 -27.94 -20.92
C SER A 77 -18.93 -28.08 -19.73
N LEU A 78 -19.90 -27.18 -19.64
CA LEU A 78 -20.93 -27.18 -18.60
C LEU A 78 -22.29 -26.84 -19.20
N ASP A 79 -23.24 -27.77 -19.08
CA ASP A 79 -24.64 -27.53 -19.40
C ASP A 79 -25.33 -26.75 -18.28
N LEU A 80 -25.97 -25.65 -18.66
CA LEU A 80 -26.81 -24.85 -17.78
C LEU A 80 -28.26 -25.36 -17.84
N PRO A 81 -29.10 -25.03 -16.84
CA PRO A 81 -30.50 -25.45 -16.80
C PRO A 81 -31.25 -25.15 -18.11
N SER A 82 -31.82 -26.19 -18.71
CA SER A 82 -32.45 -26.06 -20.02
C SER A 82 -33.84 -25.44 -19.95
N ILE A 83 -34.31 -24.88 -21.06
CA ILE A 83 -35.69 -24.43 -21.27
C ILE A 83 -36.39 -25.47 -22.14
N GLY A 84 -37.39 -26.17 -21.58
CA GLY A 84 -38.15 -27.20 -22.26
C GLY A 84 -39.54 -26.72 -22.70
N ILE A 85 -39.84 -26.75 -23.99
CA ILE A 85 -41.16 -26.42 -24.54
C ILE A 85 -41.85 -27.70 -25.06
N TYR A 86 -42.98 -28.05 -24.47
CA TYR A 86 -43.66 -29.32 -24.69
C TYR A 86 -44.98 -29.16 -25.45
N GLY A 87 -45.11 -29.90 -26.55
CA GLY A 87 -46.37 -30.08 -27.25
C GLY A 87 -47.47 -30.66 -26.35
N ARG A 88 -48.74 -30.38 -26.64
CA ARG A 88 -49.87 -30.74 -25.76
C ARG A 88 -49.91 -32.22 -25.37
N ARG A 89 -49.81 -33.14 -26.34
CA ARG A 89 -49.88 -34.59 -26.08
C ARG A 89 -48.61 -35.06 -25.38
N ARG A 90 -47.45 -34.52 -25.76
CA ARG A 90 -46.17 -34.80 -25.12
C ARG A 90 -46.16 -34.43 -23.64
N TYR A 91 -46.65 -33.24 -23.31
CA TYR A 91 -46.77 -32.76 -21.93
C TYR A 91 -47.60 -33.71 -21.07
N TYR A 92 -48.80 -34.10 -21.52
CA TYR A 92 -49.65 -35.02 -20.76
C TYR A 92 -49.09 -36.45 -20.67
N TYR A 93 -48.30 -36.89 -21.67
CA TYR A 93 -47.58 -38.16 -21.55
C TYR A 93 -46.58 -38.12 -20.39
N TYR A 94 -45.78 -37.04 -20.28
CA TYR A 94 -44.76 -36.89 -19.23
C TYR A 94 -45.42 -36.85 -17.84
N VAL A 95 -46.42 -35.99 -17.66
CA VAL A 95 -47.19 -35.87 -16.41
C VAL A 95 -47.80 -37.21 -15.98
N ARG A 96 -48.36 -38.00 -16.91
CA ARG A 96 -49.00 -39.30 -16.59
C ARG A 96 -48.00 -40.40 -16.24
N ASN A 97 -46.78 -40.32 -16.76
CA ASN A 97 -45.74 -41.33 -16.52
C ASN A 97 -44.79 -40.94 -15.37
N GLY A 98 -45.11 -39.87 -14.62
CA GLY A 98 -44.27 -39.41 -13.51
C GLY A 98 -42.91 -38.85 -13.96
N ILE A 99 -42.75 -38.52 -15.24
CA ILE A 99 -41.56 -37.87 -15.78
C ILE A 99 -41.82 -36.37 -15.75
N SER A 100 -41.05 -35.61 -14.97
CA SER A 100 -41.21 -34.16 -14.86
C SER A 100 -40.73 -33.44 -16.13
N THR A 101 -39.51 -33.74 -16.58
CA THR A 101 -38.78 -33.01 -17.63
C THR A 101 -37.81 -33.93 -18.39
N ILE A 102 -37.21 -33.47 -19.50
CA ILE A 102 -36.28 -34.25 -20.33
C ILE A 102 -34.85 -34.13 -19.78
N SER A 103 -34.42 -32.93 -19.38
CA SER A 103 -33.05 -32.67 -18.89
C SER A 103 -32.92 -32.62 -17.36
N GLY A 104 -33.93 -33.07 -16.61
CA GLY A 104 -33.89 -33.17 -15.15
C GLY A 104 -34.52 -31.99 -14.40
N GLU A 105 -34.44 -32.03 -13.07
CA GLU A 105 -35.26 -31.20 -12.17
C GLU A 105 -35.01 -29.68 -12.27
N SER A 106 -33.85 -29.26 -12.77
CA SER A 106 -33.52 -27.84 -12.96
C SER A 106 -34.11 -27.25 -14.25
N GLU A 107 -34.68 -28.05 -15.15
CA GLU A 107 -35.25 -27.60 -16.42
C GLU A 107 -36.46 -26.67 -16.20
N LYS A 108 -36.42 -25.48 -16.81
CA LYS A 108 -37.57 -24.58 -16.91
C LYS A 108 -38.52 -25.10 -17.99
N SER A 109 -39.62 -25.74 -17.60
CA SER A 109 -40.54 -26.40 -18.53
C SER A 109 -41.86 -25.64 -18.74
N PHE A 110 -42.30 -25.54 -20.00
CA PHE A 110 -43.55 -24.92 -20.41
C PHE A 110 -44.33 -25.83 -21.35
N ARG A 111 -45.65 -25.90 -21.17
CA ARG A 111 -46.53 -26.42 -22.23
C ARG A 111 -46.61 -25.36 -23.33
N VAL A 112 -46.57 -25.76 -24.60
CA VAL A 112 -46.58 -24.83 -25.76
C VAL A 112 -47.69 -23.77 -25.68
N SER A 113 -48.89 -24.13 -25.22
CA SER A 113 -50.01 -23.17 -25.09
C SER A 113 -49.87 -22.17 -23.93
N LYS A 114 -48.83 -22.30 -23.12
CA LYS A 114 -48.51 -21.46 -21.96
C LYS A 114 -47.05 -20.98 -22.03
N LYS A 115 -46.36 -21.18 -23.16
CA LYS A 115 -45.01 -20.65 -23.32
C LYS A 115 -45.10 -19.12 -23.30
N PRO A 116 -44.18 -18.43 -22.62
CA PRO A 116 -44.07 -16.99 -22.78
C PRO A 116 -43.60 -16.65 -24.21
N GLU A 117 -43.91 -15.44 -24.67
CA GLU A 117 -43.32 -14.91 -25.91
C GLU A 117 -41.85 -14.56 -25.69
N GLN A 118 -41.54 -13.93 -24.56
CA GLN A 118 -40.17 -13.62 -24.11
C GLN A 118 -39.93 -14.20 -22.72
N LEU A 119 -38.78 -14.85 -22.52
CA LEU A 119 -38.39 -15.46 -21.25
C LEU A 119 -37.06 -14.88 -20.77
N GLU A 120 -37.08 -14.23 -19.61
CA GLU A 120 -35.87 -13.84 -18.88
C GLU A 120 -35.16 -15.11 -18.35
N TYR A 121 -33.92 -15.28 -18.78
CA TYR A 121 -33.03 -16.34 -18.34
C TYR A 121 -31.91 -15.74 -17.50
N ASP A 122 -31.78 -16.26 -16.28
CA ASP A 122 -30.76 -15.88 -15.31
C ASP A 122 -30.26 -17.18 -14.65
N ASN A 123 -28.94 -17.36 -14.62
CA ASN A 123 -28.31 -18.50 -13.98
C ASN A 123 -26.94 -18.16 -13.38
N LEU A 124 -26.83 -18.43 -12.08
CA LEU A 124 -25.62 -18.24 -11.30
C LEU A 124 -24.89 -19.57 -11.12
N ILE A 125 -23.64 -19.67 -11.56
CA ILE A 125 -22.80 -20.87 -11.44
C ILE A 125 -21.51 -20.58 -10.70
N LEU A 126 -20.93 -21.60 -10.05
CA LEU A 126 -19.59 -21.48 -9.47
C LEU A 126 -18.55 -21.33 -10.58
N TYR A 127 -17.71 -20.31 -10.48
CA TYR A 127 -16.68 -20.03 -11.45
C TYR A 127 -15.50 -21.01 -11.31
N GLU A 128 -15.07 -21.59 -12.42
CA GLU A 128 -13.87 -22.42 -12.54
C GLU A 128 -12.88 -21.81 -13.53
N ASP A 129 -11.58 -22.07 -13.36
CA ASP A 129 -10.53 -21.40 -14.13
C ASP A 129 -10.67 -21.60 -15.66
N TRP A 130 -11.18 -22.76 -16.10
CA TRP A 130 -11.43 -23.05 -17.51
C TRP A 130 -12.54 -22.16 -18.12
N MET A 131 -13.37 -21.53 -17.30
CA MET A 131 -14.44 -20.64 -17.79
C MET A 131 -13.88 -19.31 -18.35
N ASN A 132 -12.63 -18.94 -18.04
CA ASN A 132 -11.99 -17.79 -18.69
C ASN A 132 -11.72 -18.10 -20.17
N GLY A 133 -12.33 -17.33 -21.07
CA GLY A 133 -12.29 -17.60 -22.50
C GLY A 133 -13.36 -18.60 -22.98
N ALA A 134 -14.26 -19.06 -22.10
CA ALA A 134 -15.34 -19.96 -22.49
C ALA A 134 -16.37 -19.24 -23.37
N THR A 135 -16.80 -19.93 -24.42
CA THR A 135 -17.89 -19.49 -25.28
C THR A 135 -19.20 -20.08 -24.76
N LEU A 136 -20.23 -19.24 -24.59
CA LEU A 136 -21.59 -19.71 -24.36
C LEU A 136 -22.26 -20.01 -25.70
N LYS A 137 -22.82 -21.22 -25.79
CA LYS A 137 -23.60 -21.69 -26.91
C LYS A 137 -25.00 -22.04 -26.45
N VAL A 138 -25.98 -22.00 -27.35
CA VAL A 138 -27.31 -22.55 -27.14
C VAL A 138 -27.48 -23.77 -28.03
N HIS A 139 -27.67 -24.92 -27.39
CA HIS A 139 -28.04 -26.16 -28.08
C HIS A 139 -29.55 -26.28 -28.11
N ARG A 140 -30.12 -26.49 -29.30
CA ARG A 140 -31.52 -26.86 -29.47
C ARG A 140 -31.61 -28.32 -29.85
N SER A 141 -32.38 -29.11 -29.12
CA SER A 141 -32.70 -30.50 -29.49
C SER A 141 -34.21 -30.69 -29.58
N ASP A 142 -34.67 -31.18 -30.73
CA ASP A 142 -36.08 -31.46 -31.00
C ASP A 142 -36.37 -32.94 -30.74
N TRP A 143 -37.28 -33.23 -29.82
CA TRP A 143 -37.57 -34.58 -29.35
C TRP A 143 -38.91 -35.11 -29.90
N GLY A 144 -38.86 -36.30 -30.49
CA GLY A 144 -39.99 -37.05 -31.00
C GLY A 144 -40.52 -38.09 -30.02
N CYS A 145 -41.45 -38.93 -30.50
CA CYS A 145 -41.94 -40.10 -29.76
C CYS A 145 -40.76 -41.01 -29.34
N CYS A 146 -40.85 -41.63 -28.16
CA CYS A 146 -39.83 -42.55 -27.61
C CYS A 146 -38.46 -41.92 -27.28
N GLN A 147 -38.41 -40.62 -26.96
CA GLN A 147 -37.16 -39.90 -26.65
C GLN A 147 -36.13 -39.95 -27.80
N ALA A 148 -36.58 -40.08 -29.05
CA ALA A 148 -35.70 -39.93 -30.20
C ALA A 148 -35.46 -38.43 -30.48
N ILE A 149 -34.20 -38.06 -30.69
CA ILE A 149 -33.83 -36.73 -31.20
C ILE A 149 -34.12 -36.69 -32.70
N LEU A 150 -34.88 -35.70 -33.14
CA LEU A 150 -35.33 -35.51 -34.53
C LEU A 150 -34.49 -34.48 -35.28
N ALA A 151 -33.99 -33.46 -34.57
CA ALA A 151 -33.13 -32.43 -35.10
C ALA A 151 -32.31 -31.79 -33.97
N GLU A 152 -31.11 -31.34 -34.29
CA GLU A 152 -30.27 -30.58 -33.38
C GLU A 152 -29.70 -29.35 -34.08
N TYR A 153 -29.60 -28.26 -33.33
CA TYR A 153 -29.00 -27.01 -33.78
C TYR A 153 -28.09 -26.48 -32.67
N GLU A 154 -27.06 -25.76 -33.06
CA GLU A 154 -26.15 -25.08 -32.15
C GLU A 154 -25.98 -23.64 -32.62
N GLY A 155 -26.05 -22.70 -31.68
CA GLY A 155 -25.77 -21.30 -31.93
C GLY A 155 -24.77 -20.75 -30.92
N GLU A 156 -23.77 -20.01 -31.38
CA GLU A 156 -22.82 -19.30 -30.50
C GLU A 156 -23.38 -17.93 -30.11
N LEU A 157 -23.41 -17.63 -28.80
CA LEU A 157 -23.88 -16.34 -28.27
C LEU A 157 -22.74 -15.34 -28.10
N GLY A 158 -21.70 -15.75 -27.39
CA GLY A 158 -20.54 -14.92 -27.14
C GLY A 158 -19.59 -15.55 -26.13
N ARG A 159 -18.46 -14.88 -25.89
CA ARG A 159 -17.34 -15.41 -25.11
C ARG A 159 -17.13 -14.62 -23.82
N HIS A 160 -16.92 -15.34 -22.71
CA HIS A 160 -16.53 -14.79 -21.43
C HIS A 160 -15.03 -14.51 -21.43
N HIS A 161 -14.63 -13.32 -21.00
CA HIS A 161 -13.25 -13.00 -20.74
C HIS A 161 -13.16 -12.25 -19.42
N GLU A 162 -12.30 -12.71 -18.51
CA GLU A 162 -11.96 -11.93 -17.33
C GLU A 162 -11.28 -10.63 -17.76
N GLU A 163 -11.53 -9.53 -17.04
CA GLU A 163 -10.76 -8.30 -17.22
C GLU A 163 -9.26 -8.60 -17.06
N PHE A 164 -8.46 -8.10 -18.00
CA PHE A 164 -7.03 -8.35 -17.96
C PHE A 164 -6.40 -7.63 -16.77
N PHE A 165 -5.86 -8.41 -15.84
CA PHE A 165 -5.19 -7.90 -14.65
C PHE A 165 -3.72 -8.36 -14.67
N PRO A 166 -2.76 -7.45 -14.87
CA PRO A 166 -1.34 -7.79 -14.80
C PRO A 166 -0.96 -8.31 -13.41
N GLU A 167 -0.20 -9.40 -13.34
CA GLU A 167 0.27 -9.94 -12.08
C GLU A 167 1.23 -8.95 -11.38
N LEU A 168 0.81 -8.41 -10.24
CA LEU A 168 1.59 -7.43 -9.49
C LEU A 168 2.76 -8.09 -8.75
N VAL A 169 3.90 -7.40 -8.71
CA VAL A 169 5.15 -7.95 -8.16
C VAL A 169 5.55 -7.19 -6.91
N PHE A 170 5.56 -7.87 -5.78
CA PHE A 170 6.03 -7.32 -4.50
C PHE A 170 7.50 -7.70 -4.32
N VAL A 171 8.35 -6.70 -4.13
CA VAL A 171 9.79 -6.87 -3.99
C VAL A 171 10.14 -7.04 -2.52
N GLN A 172 10.84 -8.14 -2.19
CA GLN A 172 11.38 -8.32 -0.85
C GLN A 172 12.54 -7.34 -0.62
N PRO A 173 12.45 -6.44 0.37
CA PRO A 173 13.54 -5.54 0.72
C PRO A 173 14.76 -6.32 1.22
N GLN A 174 15.96 -5.79 0.96
CA GLN A 174 17.18 -6.37 1.54
C GLN A 174 17.09 -6.32 3.08
N ALA A 175 17.36 -7.44 3.73
CA ALA A 175 17.35 -7.51 5.18
C ALA A 175 18.43 -6.60 5.77
N GLU A 176 18.02 -5.69 6.67
CA GLU A 176 18.96 -4.93 7.49
C GLU A 176 19.76 -5.91 8.36
N VAL A 177 21.09 -5.87 8.27
CA VAL A 177 21.97 -6.68 9.15
C VAL A 177 21.74 -6.31 10.62
N MET A 178 21.47 -5.02 10.87
CA MET A 178 21.23 -4.48 12.20
C MET A 178 20.44 -3.17 12.08
N LYS A 179 19.33 -3.05 12.82
CA LYS A 179 18.48 -1.85 12.82
C LYS A 179 19.06 -0.81 13.77
N SER A 180 20.03 -0.04 13.30
CA SER A 180 20.64 1.06 14.06
C SER A 180 19.82 2.34 13.92
N ARG A 181 19.58 3.02 15.04
CA ARG A 181 18.84 4.28 15.14
C ARG A 181 19.52 5.20 16.14
N SER A 182 19.13 6.47 16.17
CA SER A 182 19.63 7.44 17.14
C SER A 182 18.56 8.38 17.66
N LEU A 183 18.74 8.86 18.88
CA LEU A 183 18.01 10.01 19.44
C LEU A 183 19.02 11.10 19.77
N SER A 184 18.65 12.36 19.53
CA SER A 184 19.52 13.50 19.78
C SER A 184 18.78 14.66 20.41
N GLY A 185 19.50 15.50 21.12
CA GLY A 185 18.99 16.74 21.69
C GLY A 185 20.11 17.59 22.28
N SER A 186 19.72 18.71 22.90
CA SER A 186 20.63 19.64 23.55
C SER A 186 20.17 19.89 24.98
N ALA A 187 21.12 20.09 25.89
CA ALA A 187 20.87 20.43 27.28
C ALA A 187 21.65 21.68 27.67
N TYR A 188 20.99 22.60 28.38
CA TYR A 188 21.53 23.90 28.76
C TYR A 188 21.93 23.91 30.24
N ILE A 189 22.94 23.10 30.59
CA ILE A 189 23.39 22.97 31.97
C ILE A 189 24.07 24.26 32.43
N ASP A 190 23.49 24.90 33.44
CA ASP A 190 24.04 26.07 34.12
C ASP A 190 25.18 25.66 35.06
N PHE A 191 26.31 26.36 34.97
CA PHE A 191 27.43 26.23 35.89
C PHE A 191 27.64 27.55 36.65
N PRO A 192 28.06 27.51 37.92
CA PRO A 192 28.58 28.71 38.57
C PRO A 192 29.73 29.31 37.74
N VAL A 193 29.94 30.62 37.88
CA VAL A 193 30.97 31.36 37.14
C VAL A 193 32.32 30.66 37.32
N ASP A 194 33.01 30.43 36.21
CA ASP A 194 34.33 29.80 36.16
C ASP A 194 34.41 28.41 36.83
N GLN A 195 33.32 27.64 36.76
CA GLN A 195 33.26 26.28 37.28
C GLN A 195 32.79 25.26 36.25
N THR A 196 33.18 24.01 36.51
CA THR A 196 32.85 22.82 35.72
C THR A 196 32.02 21.80 36.51
N VAL A 197 31.71 22.07 37.78
CA VAL A 197 30.94 21.15 38.64
C VAL A 197 29.45 21.32 38.37
N ILE A 198 28.75 20.20 38.15
CA ILE A 198 27.29 20.17 38.01
C ILE A 198 26.65 20.17 39.39
N TYR A 199 25.78 21.15 39.62
CA TYR A 199 24.87 21.20 40.77
C TYR A 199 23.44 20.98 40.26
N PRO A 200 22.80 19.82 40.55
CA PRO A 200 21.46 19.51 40.02
C PRO A 200 20.39 20.55 40.39
N ASP A 201 20.45 21.12 41.59
CA ASP A 201 19.49 22.12 42.07
C ASP A 201 19.87 23.56 41.67
N TYR A 202 20.98 23.75 40.94
CA TYR A 202 21.39 25.08 40.49
C TYR A 202 20.53 25.50 39.29
N ARG A 203 19.75 26.57 39.48
CA ARG A 203 18.88 27.16 38.46
C ARG A 203 17.95 26.12 37.84
N ARG A 204 18.08 25.84 36.54
CA ARG A 204 17.21 24.92 35.78
C ARG A 204 17.86 23.56 35.52
N ASN A 205 18.99 23.26 36.17
CA ASN A 205 19.73 22.02 35.92
C ASN A 205 18.89 20.77 36.13
N ALA A 206 18.01 20.71 37.13
CA ALA A 206 17.13 19.56 37.33
C ALA A 206 16.27 19.26 36.09
N VAL A 207 15.77 20.30 35.42
CA VAL A 207 14.97 20.17 34.19
C VAL A 207 15.84 19.72 33.02
N GLU A 208 17.00 20.36 32.82
CA GLU A 208 17.90 20.06 31.69
C GLU A 208 18.55 18.67 31.82
N LEU A 209 18.96 18.27 33.02
CA LEU A 209 19.43 16.90 33.30
C LEU A 209 18.30 15.88 33.09
N GLY A 210 17.07 16.23 33.51
CA GLY A 210 15.88 15.41 33.30
C GLY A 210 15.59 15.12 31.82
N LYS A 211 15.87 16.06 30.90
CA LYS A 211 15.70 15.83 29.44
C LYS A 211 16.63 14.72 28.93
N ILE A 212 17.90 14.75 29.34
CA ILE A 212 18.89 13.74 28.93
C ILE A 212 18.48 12.38 29.51
N GLN A 213 18.14 12.35 30.80
CA GLN A 213 17.70 11.13 31.49
C GLN A 213 16.46 10.53 30.82
N ALA A 214 15.43 11.33 30.54
CA ALA A 214 14.22 10.87 29.86
C ALA A 214 14.52 10.28 28.48
N THR A 215 15.47 10.87 27.73
CA THR A 215 15.88 10.33 26.43
C THR A 215 16.59 8.98 26.59
N ILE A 216 17.52 8.86 27.54
CA ILE A 216 18.20 7.59 27.85
C ILE A 216 17.19 6.52 28.30
N ASP A 217 16.27 6.87 29.20
CA ASP A 217 15.28 5.96 29.76
C ASP A 217 14.26 5.47 28.72
N SER A 218 13.93 6.32 27.73
CA SER A 218 13.06 5.94 26.61
C SER A 218 13.61 4.79 25.77
N VAL A 219 14.94 4.63 25.76
CA VAL A 219 15.65 3.60 24.99
C VAL A 219 16.04 2.44 25.90
N ARG A 220 16.61 2.73 27.08
CA ARG A 220 17.14 1.74 28.02
C ARG A 220 16.06 0.81 28.58
N ASN A 221 14.85 1.31 28.78
CA ASN A 221 13.76 0.51 29.33
C ASN A 221 13.07 -0.37 28.27
N ASP A 222 13.46 -0.23 27.00
CA ASP A 222 12.93 -1.04 25.92
C ASP A 222 13.74 -2.33 25.77
N LYS A 223 13.08 -3.48 26.01
CA LYS A 223 13.71 -4.80 25.97
C LYS A 223 14.19 -5.22 24.58
N ASP A 224 13.71 -4.56 23.53
CA ASP A 224 14.12 -4.84 22.15
C ASP A 224 15.36 -4.06 21.72
N VAL A 225 15.89 -3.22 22.62
CA VAL A 225 16.89 -2.21 22.29
C VAL A 225 18.15 -2.33 23.13
N THR A 226 19.30 -2.15 22.48
CA THR A 226 20.61 -2.08 23.12
C THR A 226 21.27 -0.75 22.75
N ILE A 227 21.56 0.08 23.75
CA ILE A 227 22.35 1.31 23.57
C ILE A 227 23.79 0.92 23.20
N THR A 228 24.30 1.49 22.11
CA THR A 228 25.67 1.25 21.62
C THR A 228 26.60 2.42 21.86
N SER A 229 26.07 3.64 21.92
CA SER A 229 26.86 4.85 22.18
C SER A 229 26.00 5.94 22.83
N VAL A 230 26.61 6.68 23.75
CA VAL A 230 26.10 7.95 24.27
C VAL A 230 27.18 8.99 24.01
N TRP A 231 27.02 9.76 22.96
CA TRP A 231 27.93 10.83 22.58
C TRP A 231 27.47 12.15 23.18
N LEU A 232 28.40 12.90 23.78
CA LEU A 232 28.17 14.21 24.41
C LEU A 232 29.15 15.22 23.82
N LYS A 233 28.71 16.38 23.36
CA LYS A 233 29.58 17.47 22.91
C LYS A 233 29.22 18.78 23.60
N GLY A 234 30.13 19.29 24.42
CA GLY A 234 29.93 20.57 25.11
C GLY A 234 30.44 21.76 24.31
N TYR A 235 29.75 22.87 24.46
CA TYR A 235 30.01 24.13 23.77
C TYR A 235 30.22 25.27 24.78
N ALA A 236 31.08 26.23 24.44
CA ALA A 236 31.16 27.50 25.15
C ALA A 236 30.79 28.69 24.24
N SER A 237 30.49 29.82 24.86
CA SER A 237 30.25 31.09 24.17
C SER A 237 31.58 31.83 23.92
N PRO A 238 31.73 32.56 22.81
CA PRO A 238 32.94 33.34 22.51
C PRO A 238 32.97 34.64 23.32
N GLU A 239 33.33 34.56 24.59
CA GLU A 239 33.36 35.71 25.53
C GLU A 239 34.57 35.76 26.46
N SER A 240 35.51 34.84 26.27
CA SER A 240 36.70 34.65 27.09
C SER A 240 37.81 34.10 26.19
N PRO A 241 39.08 34.13 26.61
CA PRO A 241 40.17 33.62 25.79
C PRO A 241 39.88 32.18 25.33
N TYR A 242 40.15 31.88 24.06
CA TYR A 242 39.83 30.61 23.43
C TYR A 242 40.32 29.39 24.24
N LYS A 243 41.52 29.49 24.80
CA LYS A 243 42.09 28.44 25.68
C LYS A 243 41.23 28.20 26.93
N HIS A 244 40.72 29.25 27.54
CA HIS A 244 39.86 29.15 28.71
C HIS A 244 38.50 28.55 28.36
N ASN A 245 37.91 28.98 27.24
CA ASN A 245 36.68 28.39 26.69
C ASN A 245 36.85 26.89 26.39
N THR A 246 38.03 26.50 25.87
CA THR A 246 38.40 25.09 25.66
C THR A 246 38.38 24.30 26.97
N GLU A 247 39.04 24.81 28.03
CA GLU A 247 39.08 24.16 29.34
C GLU A 247 37.68 24.02 29.95
N LEU A 248 36.83 25.04 29.83
CA LEU A 248 35.44 25.02 30.29
C LEU A 248 34.60 24.00 29.51
N ALA A 249 34.68 23.98 28.18
CA ALA A 249 33.92 23.04 27.34
C ALA A 249 34.28 21.58 27.67
N ILE A 250 35.57 21.27 27.78
CA ILE A 250 36.07 19.94 28.16
C ILE A 250 35.60 19.57 29.57
N GLY A 251 35.84 20.44 30.55
CA GLY A 251 35.55 20.15 31.95
C GLY A 251 34.06 19.96 32.23
N ARG A 252 33.20 20.79 31.62
CA ARG A 252 31.74 20.70 31.76
C ARG A 252 31.19 19.42 31.12
N THR A 253 31.69 19.04 29.94
CA THR A 253 31.30 17.79 29.28
C THR A 253 31.74 16.57 30.10
N ALA A 254 32.96 16.61 30.68
CA ALA A 254 33.45 15.55 31.56
C ALA A 254 32.61 15.42 32.84
N ALA A 255 32.17 16.54 33.43
CA ALA A 255 31.29 16.53 34.58
C ALA A 255 29.92 15.92 34.25
N LEU A 256 29.37 16.20 33.07
CA LEU A 256 28.12 15.60 32.61
C LEU A 256 28.27 14.10 32.35
N LYS A 257 29.36 13.67 31.69
CA LYS A 257 29.69 12.24 31.56
C LYS A 257 29.74 11.54 32.91
N LYS A 258 30.39 12.15 33.91
CA LYS A 258 30.45 11.60 35.27
C LYS A 258 29.05 11.51 35.90
N HIS A 259 28.24 12.56 35.78
CA HIS A 259 26.89 12.57 36.32
C HIS A 259 26.01 11.46 35.71
N ILE A 260 26.02 11.32 34.38
CA ILE A 260 25.29 10.26 33.67
C ILE A 260 25.82 8.87 34.07
N GLY A 261 27.14 8.70 34.15
CA GLY A 261 27.76 7.43 34.57
C GLY A 261 27.44 7.01 36.01
N GLN A 262 27.10 7.95 36.89
CA GLN A 262 26.66 7.65 38.26
C GLN A 262 25.21 7.16 38.31
N LEU A 263 24.35 7.69 37.42
CA LEU A 263 22.94 7.28 37.31
C LEU A 263 22.79 5.95 36.57
N TYR A 264 23.67 5.74 35.60
CA TYR A 264 23.57 4.65 34.64
C TYR A 264 24.87 3.87 34.61
N ASN A 265 24.81 2.61 35.04
CA ASN A 265 25.92 1.68 34.89
C ASN A 265 26.01 1.22 33.42
N PHE A 266 26.77 1.95 32.61
CA PHE A 266 27.11 1.57 31.23
C PHE A 266 28.44 0.80 31.21
N ALA A 267 28.65 0.00 30.16
CA ALA A 267 29.96 -0.58 29.90
C ALA A 267 30.99 0.51 29.57
N ASP A 268 32.27 0.18 29.78
CA ASP A 268 33.37 1.09 29.44
C ASP A 268 33.27 1.53 27.97
N ASN A 269 33.58 2.80 27.72
CA ASN A 269 33.57 3.45 26.39
C ASN A 269 32.21 3.68 25.71
N ILE A 270 31.08 3.33 26.35
CA ILE A 270 29.75 3.70 25.82
C ILE A 270 29.56 5.22 25.80
N ILE A 271 29.98 5.91 26.87
CA ILE A 271 29.88 7.38 26.92
C ILE A 271 31.14 8.00 26.30
N GLN A 272 30.95 8.64 25.15
CA GLN A 272 31.98 9.37 24.41
C GLN A 272 31.77 10.87 24.58
N THR A 273 32.86 11.63 24.61
CA THR A 273 32.82 13.07 24.80
C THR A 273 33.63 13.78 23.72
N ASP A 274 33.08 14.87 23.22
CA ASP A 274 33.72 15.82 22.31
C ASP A 274 33.51 17.24 22.85
N TYR A 275 34.15 18.24 22.25
CA TYR A 275 33.99 19.63 22.66
C TYR A 275 34.12 20.59 21.48
N GLU A 276 33.44 21.72 21.58
CA GLU A 276 33.65 22.90 20.75
C GLU A 276 34.01 24.05 21.69
N PRO A 277 35.24 24.61 21.59
CA PRO A 277 35.61 25.73 22.44
C PRO A 277 34.64 26.91 22.31
N GLU A 278 34.22 27.26 21.10
CA GLU A 278 33.34 28.40 20.86
C GLU A 278 32.29 28.09 19.79
N ASP A 279 31.01 28.16 20.15
CA ASP A 279 29.89 27.87 19.24
C ASP A 279 29.62 29.02 18.26
N TRP A 280 30.58 29.30 17.37
CA TRP A 280 30.45 30.29 16.32
C TRP A 280 29.32 29.97 15.35
N ALA A 281 29.08 28.68 15.06
CA ALA A 281 27.97 28.23 14.22
C ALA A 281 26.60 28.48 14.88
N GLY A 282 26.49 28.29 16.20
CA GLY A 282 25.33 28.68 17.00
C GLY A 282 25.14 30.20 17.00
N LEU A 283 26.20 30.97 17.25
CA LEU A 283 26.13 32.43 17.23
C LEU A 283 25.66 32.96 15.88
N ARG A 284 26.19 32.41 14.78
CA ARG A 284 25.77 32.73 13.41
C ARG A 284 24.27 32.58 13.23
N ARG A 285 23.70 31.44 13.65
CA ARG A 285 22.26 31.14 13.56
C ARG A 285 21.42 32.16 14.34
N TYR A 286 21.83 32.51 15.56
CA TYR A 286 21.12 33.52 16.36
C TYR A 286 21.18 34.90 15.72
N VAL A 287 22.35 35.32 15.22
CA VAL A 287 22.51 36.62 14.55
C VAL A 287 21.68 36.69 13.27
N GLU A 288 21.72 35.65 12.44
CA GLU A 288 20.96 35.57 11.17
C GLU A 288 19.44 35.70 11.39
N GLN A 289 18.91 35.12 12.46
CA GLN A 289 17.49 35.18 12.81
C GLN A 289 17.09 36.46 13.57
N SER A 290 18.06 37.30 13.93
CA SER A 290 17.81 38.50 14.73
C SER A 290 17.62 39.76 13.88
N ASN A 291 17.19 40.84 14.55
CA ASN A 291 17.04 42.17 13.98
C ASN A 291 18.05 43.16 14.59
N ILE A 292 19.24 42.70 14.99
CA ILE A 292 20.28 43.61 15.49
C ILE A 292 20.78 44.51 14.35
N ASP A 293 21.22 45.72 14.70
CA ASP A 293 21.92 46.59 13.78
C ASP A 293 23.24 45.96 13.31
N HIS A 294 23.76 46.38 12.16
CA HIS A 294 25.00 45.84 11.58
C HIS A 294 25.04 44.31 11.41
N ARG A 295 23.86 43.66 11.29
CA ARG A 295 23.73 42.20 11.21
C ARG A 295 24.59 41.59 10.11
N ALA A 296 24.60 42.19 8.91
CA ALA A 296 25.34 41.66 7.76
C ALA A 296 26.85 41.71 8.00
N GLU A 297 27.33 42.78 8.60
CA GLU A 297 28.74 43.00 8.92
C GLU A 297 29.22 42.10 10.06
N ILE A 298 28.38 41.89 11.08
CA ILE A 298 28.66 40.93 12.16
C ILE A 298 28.69 39.50 11.61
N LEU A 299 27.75 39.12 10.75
CA LEU A 299 27.78 37.82 10.07
C LEU A 299 29.04 37.63 9.24
N ALA A 300 29.48 38.65 8.49
CA ALA A 300 30.71 38.60 7.72
C ALA A 300 31.95 38.41 8.62
N LEU A 301 31.98 38.99 9.83
CA LEU A 301 33.04 38.73 10.80
C LEU A 301 32.97 37.31 11.37
N ILE A 302 31.77 36.82 11.67
CA ILE A 302 31.56 35.43 12.15
C ILE A 302 32.06 34.42 11.11
N ASP A 303 31.70 34.64 9.84
CA ASP A 303 32.03 33.77 8.70
C ASP A 303 33.49 33.94 8.21
N SER A 304 34.27 34.84 8.81
CA SER A 304 35.67 35.08 8.42
C SER A 304 36.65 34.03 8.99
N ASP A 305 37.79 33.88 8.32
CA ASP A 305 38.91 33.02 8.75
C ASP A 305 39.77 33.64 9.86
N MET A 306 39.28 34.68 10.55
CA MET A 306 40.01 35.28 11.67
C MET A 306 40.12 34.32 12.84
N GLU A 307 41.28 34.33 13.50
CA GLU A 307 41.49 33.66 14.80
C GLU A 307 40.40 34.07 15.81
N ALA A 308 39.91 33.09 16.57
CA ALA A 308 38.73 33.22 17.44
C ALA A 308 38.77 34.44 18.38
N ASP A 309 39.85 34.60 19.15
CA ASP A 309 40.01 35.74 20.07
C ASP A 309 40.07 37.09 19.31
N ALA A 310 40.73 37.11 18.13
CA ALA A 310 40.82 38.32 17.32
C ALA A 310 39.47 38.69 16.71
N LYS A 311 38.68 37.69 16.31
CA LYS A 311 37.32 37.82 15.79
C LYS A 311 36.39 38.40 16.86
N GLU A 312 36.39 37.82 18.06
CA GLU A 312 35.62 38.30 19.21
C GLU A 312 35.99 39.74 19.57
N ALA A 313 37.29 40.03 19.73
CA ALA A 313 37.78 41.37 20.05
C ALA A 313 37.40 42.40 18.97
N LYS A 314 37.41 42.01 17.69
CA LYS A 314 37.03 42.89 16.58
C LYS A 314 35.54 43.21 16.63
N ILE A 315 34.67 42.22 16.86
CA ILE A 315 33.22 42.42 17.02
C ILE A 315 32.97 43.35 18.21
N LYS A 316 33.55 43.02 19.37
CA LYS A 316 33.39 43.77 20.63
C LYS A 316 33.78 45.24 20.53
N ARG A 317 34.89 45.54 19.83
CA ARG A 317 35.37 46.92 19.63
C ARG A 317 34.56 47.69 18.59
N THR A 318 34.15 47.03 17.52
CA THR A 318 33.51 47.70 16.36
C THR A 318 32.01 47.90 16.60
N TYR A 319 31.37 46.96 17.30
CA TYR A 319 29.92 46.90 17.53
C TYR A 319 29.62 46.67 19.03
N PRO A 320 29.95 47.63 19.92
CA PRO A 320 29.89 47.42 21.37
C PRO A 320 28.45 47.25 21.91
N ASP A 321 27.47 47.88 21.28
CA ASP A 321 26.06 47.78 21.69
C ASP A 321 25.46 46.43 21.28
N GLU A 322 25.72 46.00 20.05
CA GLU A 322 25.33 44.69 19.55
C GLU A 322 26.06 43.56 20.28
N TYR A 323 27.36 43.71 20.56
CA TYR A 323 28.09 42.74 21.37
C TYR A 323 27.48 42.59 22.77
N ARG A 324 27.13 43.70 23.43
CA ARG A 324 26.44 43.66 24.73
C ARG A 324 25.07 42.99 24.63
N PHE A 325 24.33 43.25 23.55
CA PHE A 325 23.06 42.58 23.27
C PHE A 325 23.26 41.07 23.08
N MET A 326 24.20 40.64 22.24
CA MET A 326 24.51 39.23 22.00
C MET A 326 24.97 38.52 23.27
N LEU A 327 25.82 39.17 24.08
CA LEU A 327 26.30 38.66 25.37
C LEU A 327 25.13 38.37 26.34
N GLN A 328 24.10 39.22 26.34
CA GLN A 328 22.95 39.06 27.24
C GLN A 328 21.91 38.07 26.71
N ASN A 329 21.68 38.06 25.39
CA ASN A 329 20.52 37.39 24.80
C ASN A 329 20.87 36.10 24.03
N PHE A 330 22.08 35.98 23.47
CA PHE A 330 22.47 34.84 22.63
C PHE A 330 23.49 33.94 23.33
N TYR A 331 24.55 34.52 23.89
CA TYR A 331 25.67 33.77 24.46
C TYR A 331 25.28 32.76 25.55
N PRO A 332 24.31 33.04 26.45
CA PRO A 332 23.85 32.03 27.41
C PRO A 332 23.35 30.74 26.74
N ALA A 333 22.73 30.84 25.56
CA ALA A 333 22.23 29.68 24.80
C ALA A 333 23.31 29.01 23.93
N LEU A 334 24.52 29.57 23.84
CA LEU A 334 25.68 28.92 23.22
C LEU A 334 26.40 27.98 24.19
N ARG A 335 26.10 28.08 25.49
CA ARG A 335 26.65 27.23 26.55
C ARG A 335 25.74 26.03 26.73
N HIS A 336 25.87 25.06 25.84
CA HIS A 336 25.04 23.87 25.83
C HIS A 336 25.87 22.61 25.65
N THR A 337 25.24 21.46 25.89
CA THR A 337 25.79 20.16 25.53
C THR A 337 24.82 19.45 24.62
N ASP A 338 25.26 19.16 23.40
CA ASP A 338 24.55 18.28 22.50
C ASP A 338 24.80 16.83 22.91
N TYR A 339 23.77 16.00 22.80
CA TYR A 339 23.86 14.59 23.05
C TYR A 339 23.24 13.77 21.93
N ARG A 340 23.81 12.59 21.69
CA ARG A 340 23.29 11.58 20.76
C ARG A 340 23.39 10.20 21.40
N ILE A 341 22.29 9.47 21.38
CA ILE A 341 22.21 8.10 21.87
C ILE A 341 22.00 7.22 20.66
N ASP A 342 23.03 6.48 20.27
CA ASP A 342 22.94 5.47 19.22
C ASP A 342 22.54 4.13 19.85
N TYR A 343 21.63 3.41 19.20
CA TYR A 343 21.14 2.14 19.69
C TYR A 343 20.75 1.21 18.54
N ASN A 344 20.73 -0.09 18.86
CA ASN A 344 20.30 -1.13 17.94
C ASN A 344 18.98 -1.72 18.42
N ILE A 345 18.06 -1.91 17.49
CA ILE A 345 16.83 -2.67 17.70
C ILE A 345 17.06 -4.08 17.20
N ARG A 346 16.73 -5.10 18.01
CA ARG A 346 16.84 -6.50 17.56
C ARG A 346 15.95 -6.77 16.34
N THR A 347 16.34 -7.76 15.56
CA THR A 347 15.50 -8.29 14.48
C THR A 347 14.37 -9.15 15.04
N PHE A 348 13.21 -9.06 14.41
CA PHE A 348 12.01 -9.82 14.70
C PHE A 348 11.80 -10.83 13.56
N SER A 349 11.78 -12.12 13.86
CA SER A 349 11.57 -13.19 12.87
C SER A 349 10.19 -13.83 12.96
N GLU A 350 9.58 -13.82 14.15
CA GLU A 350 8.29 -14.46 14.40
C GLU A 350 7.15 -13.56 13.93
N VAL A 351 6.36 -14.03 12.97
CA VAL A 351 5.35 -13.20 12.31
C VAL A 351 4.29 -12.66 13.29
N GLU A 352 3.85 -13.44 14.27
CA GLU A 352 2.89 -12.97 15.27
C GLU A 352 3.48 -11.90 16.21
N GLU A 353 4.79 -11.92 16.43
CA GLU A 353 5.48 -10.84 17.13
C GLU A 353 5.55 -9.58 16.26
N ILE A 354 5.94 -9.72 14.99
CA ILE A 354 6.01 -8.59 14.06
C ILE A 354 4.63 -7.92 13.92
N LYS A 355 3.53 -8.68 13.83
CA LYS A 355 2.16 -8.14 13.79
C LYS A 355 1.83 -7.27 15.02
N ARG A 356 2.16 -7.74 16.23
CA ARG A 356 1.96 -6.94 17.45
C ARG A 356 2.77 -5.65 17.42
N ILE A 357 4.04 -5.75 17.03
CA ILE A 357 4.92 -4.57 16.93
C ILE A 357 4.45 -3.61 15.85
N MET A 358 3.94 -4.10 14.71
CA MET A 358 3.36 -3.28 13.67
C MET A 358 2.18 -2.44 14.18
N ALA A 359 1.32 -3.03 15.00
CA ALA A 359 0.16 -2.35 15.57
C ALA A 359 0.55 -1.33 16.66
N GLU A 360 1.55 -1.65 17.50
CA GLU A 360 1.90 -0.84 18.67
C GLU A 360 3.02 0.16 18.42
N ARG A 361 4.07 -0.25 17.69
CA ARG A 361 5.35 0.46 17.50
C ARG A 361 5.97 0.17 16.12
N PRO A 362 5.28 0.48 15.01
CA PRO A 362 5.72 0.14 13.65
C PRO A 362 7.10 0.71 13.28
N GLN A 363 7.53 1.80 13.91
CA GLN A 363 8.85 2.41 13.72
C GLN A 363 10.03 1.50 14.13
N LYS A 364 9.77 0.42 14.88
CA LYS A 364 10.78 -0.58 15.23
C LYS A 364 11.05 -1.60 14.12
N LEU A 365 10.15 -1.69 13.15
CA LEU A 365 10.23 -2.67 12.08
C LEU A 365 11.08 -2.15 10.92
N SER A 366 11.85 -3.06 10.34
CA SER A 366 12.47 -2.90 9.03
C SER A 366 11.48 -3.22 7.92
N LEU A 367 11.75 -2.75 6.71
CA LEU A 367 10.95 -3.06 5.53
C LEU A 367 10.84 -4.57 5.26
N ASN A 368 11.92 -5.34 5.47
CA ASN A 368 11.87 -6.79 5.31
C ASN A 368 10.92 -7.45 6.33
N GLU A 369 10.85 -6.96 7.57
CA GLU A 369 9.93 -7.50 8.58
C GLU A 369 8.46 -7.22 8.21
N PHE A 370 8.15 -6.03 7.67
CA PHE A 370 6.83 -5.78 7.07
C PHE A 370 6.53 -6.78 5.95
N TYR A 371 7.47 -7.01 5.04
CA TYR A 371 7.30 -7.96 3.94
C TYR A 371 7.03 -9.41 4.42
N LEU A 372 7.71 -9.86 5.49
CA LEU A 372 7.47 -11.18 6.08
C LEU A 372 6.04 -11.33 6.63
N VAL A 373 5.47 -10.26 7.19
CA VAL A 373 4.07 -10.24 7.66
C VAL A 373 3.10 -10.25 6.48
N ALA A 374 3.37 -9.47 5.43
CA ALA A 374 2.54 -9.43 4.22
C ALA A 374 2.36 -10.85 3.63
N GLY A 375 3.39 -11.69 3.67
CA GLY A 375 3.35 -13.08 3.22
C GLY A 375 2.37 -14.01 3.97
N LYS A 376 1.69 -13.55 5.03
CA LYS A 376 0.59 -14.29 5.70
C LYS A 376 -0.78 -13.98 5.14
N TYR A 377 -0.90 -12.93 4.35
CA TYR A 377 -2.17 -12.46 3.81
C TYR A 377 -2.21 -12.74 2.32
N GLU A 378 -3.42 -13.01 1.81
CA GLU A 378 -3.62 -13.15 0.38
C GLU A 378 -3.48 -11.76 -0.29
N PRO A 379 -2.73 -11.63 -1.40
CA PRO A 379 -2.62 -10.37 -2.10
C PRO A 379 -3.98 -9.79 -2.49
N GLY A 380 -4.26 -8.57 -2.02
CA GLY A 380 -5.51 -7.85 -2.26
C GLY A 380 -6.49 -7.82 -1.08
N THR A 381 -6.22 -8.52 0.03
CA THR A 381 -7.00 -8.28 1.25
C THR A 381 -6.65 -6.93 1.89
N ASP A 382 -7.52 -6.45 2.78
CA ASP A 382 -7.28 -5.21 3.53
C ASP A 382 -6.03 -5.33 4.41
N GLU A 383 -5.80 -6.49 5.04
CA GLU A 383 -4.63 -6.72 5.89
C GLU A 383 -3.33 -6.72 5.09
N PHE A 384 -3.32 -7.34 3.91
CA PHE A 384 -2.17 -7.30 3.01
C PHE A 384 -1.83 -5.86 2.61
N THR A 385 -2.86 -5.06 2.33
CA THR A 385 -2.70 -3.65 1.94
C THR A 385 -2.17 -2.81 3.10
N ASP A 386 -2.73 -2.98 4.30
CA ASP A 386 -2.38 -2.20 5.50
C ASP A 386 -0.90 -2.37 5.87
N VAL A 387 -0.33 -3.57 5.68
CA VAL A 387 1.09 -3.82 5.90
C VAL A 387 1.96 -2.89 5.04
N PHE A 388 1.70 -2.79 3.74
CA PHE A 388 2.50 -1.95 2.84
C PHE A 388 2.20 -0.45 3.01
N GLN A 389 0.96 -0.08 3.35
CA GLN A 389 0.62 1.31 3.71
C GLN A 389 1.34 1.75 4.99
N THR A 390 1.42 0.88 5.99
CA THR A 390 2.18 1.16 7.21
C THR A 390 3.67 1.23 6.92
N ALA A 391 4.21 0.31 6.11
CA ALA A 391 5.62 0.32 5.70
C ALA A 391 6.00 1.63 5.01
N VAL A 392 5.25 2.08 3.99
CA VAL A 392 5.56 3.34 3.28
C VAL A 392 5.36 4.57 4.17
N ARG A 393 4.48 4.52 5.18
CA ARG A 393 4.38 5.61 6.17
C ARG A 393 5.62 5.70 7.06
N MET A 394 6.26 4.58 7.41
CA MET A 394 7.50 4.55 8.18
C MET A 394 8.73 4.89 7.32
N PHE A 395 8.69 4.56 6.03
CA PHE A 395 9.78 4.76 5.07
C PHE A 395 9.30 5.53 3.83
N PRO A 396 8.89 6.80 3.97
CA PRO A 396 8.17 7.54 2.91
C PRO A 396 8.99 7.87 1.67
N ASN A 397 10.31 7.74 1.74
CA ASN A 397 11.24 8.02 0.64
C ASN A 397 11.98 6.76 0.15
N ASP A 398 11.68 5.58 0.70
CA ASP A 398 12.30 4.34 0.24
C ASP A 398 11.62 3.83 -1.04
N GLU A 399 12.41 3.50 -2.05
CA GLU A 399 11.89 3.12 -3.36
C GLU A 399 11.10 1.81 -3.33
N VAL A 400 11.56 0.81 -2.57
CA VAL A 400 10.92 -0.51 -2.47
C VAL A 400 9.62 -0.43 -1.67
N ALA A 401 9.61 0.35 -0.58
CA ALA A 401 8.41 0.61 0.21
C ALA A 401 7.32 1.27 -0.64
N ASN A 402 7.70 2.28 -1.42
CA ASN A 402 6.79 2.96 -2.34
C ASN A 402 6.33 2.04 -3.48
N LEU A 403 7.22 1.23 -4.07
CA LEU A 403 6.85 0.25 -5.10
C LEU A 403 5.80 -0.75 -4.60
N ASN A 404 6.03 -1.35 -3.43
CA ASN A 404 5.12 -2.33 -2.87
C ASN A 404 3.77 -1.70 -2.47
N ALA A 405 3.79 -0.50 -1.89
CA ALA A 405 2.56 0.23 -1.58
C ALA A 405 1.79 0.64 -2.85
N ALA A 406 2.48 1.01 -3.92
CA ALA A 406 1.86 1.27 -5.22
C ALA A 406 1.14 0.04 -5.76
N ASN A 407 1.79 -1.13 -5.74
CA ASN A 407 1.18 -2.38 -6.19
C ASN A 407 -0.03 -2.76 -5.34
N ALA A 408 0.03 -2.61 -4.02
CA ALA A 408 -1.14 -2.80 -3.15
C ALA A 408 -2.29 -1.84 -3.53
N ALA A 409 -2.00 -0.58 -3.87
CA ALA A 409 -3.00 0.39 -4.31
C ALA A 409 -3.58 0.06 -5.70
N ILE A 410 -2.76 -0.39 -6.66
CA ILE A 410 -3.22 -0.84 -8.00
C ILE A 410 -4.24 -1.98 -7.85
N ARG A 411 -3.97 -2.92 -6.95
CA ARG A 411 -4.86 -4.06 -6.69
C ARG A 411 -6.24 -3.67 -6.17
N ARG A 412 -6.36 -2.49 -5.54
CA ARG A 412 -7.60 -1.94 -4.99
C ARG A 412 -8.25 -0.87 -5.87
N ASP A 413 -7.72 -0.67 -7.06
CA ASP A 413 -8.17 0.36 -8.01
C ASP A 413 -8.03 1.79 -7.47
N ASP A 414 -7.15 1.98 -6.47
CA ASP A 414 -6.78 3.30 -5.99
C ASP A 414 -5.64 3.87 -6.83
N PHE A 415 -5.96 4.17 -8.09
CA PHE A 415 -4.99 4.65 -9.08
C PHE A 415 -4.35 5.98 -8.69
N ALA A 416 -5.10 6.84 -7.97
CA ALA A 416 -4.58 8.11 -7.50
C ALA A 416 -3.48 7.93 -6.45
N ILE A 417 -3.66 7.03 -5.49
CA ILE A 417 -2.62 6.69 -4.51
C ILE A 417 -1.48 5.93 -5.18
N ALA A 418 -1.78 4.97 -6.07
CA ALA A 418 -0.76 4.23 -6.79
C ALA A 418 0.23 5.14 -7.53
N ARG A 419 -0.28 6.16 -8.25
CA ARG A 419 0.57 7.16 -8.95
C ARG A 419 1.50 7.90 -8.00
N LYS A 420 0.99 8.37 -6.85
CA LYS A 420 1.81 9.09 -5.85
C LYS A 420 2.96 8.24 -5.32
N TYR A 421 2.71 6.96 -5.06
CA TYR A 421 3.78 6.06 -4.62
C TYR A 421 4.75 5.75 -5.76
N LEU A 422 4.27 5.55 -7.00
CA LEU A 422 5.15 5.31 -8.16
C LEU A 422 6.07 6.48 -8.49
N GLU A 423 5.74 7.73 -8.12
CA GLU A 423 6.65 8.88 -8.24
C GLU A 423 7.93 8.70 -7.40
N LYS A 424 7.85 7.94 -6.31
CA LYS A 424 8.96 7.68 -5.37
C LYS A 424 9.50 6.26 -5.46
N ALA A 425 8.97 5.41 -6.34
CA ALA A 425 9.36 4.00 -6.47
C ALA A 425 10.65 3.77 -7.29
N GLY A 426 11.40 4.84 -7.60
CA GLY A 426 12.61 4.74 -8.40
C GLY A 426 12.39 4.26 -9.83
N SER A 427 13.45 3.74 -10.45
CA SER A 427 13.49 3.32 -11.85
C SER A 427 13.96 1.89 -12.07
N SER A 428 13.80 1.00 -11.09
CA SER A 428 14.07 -0.43 -11.26
C SER A 428 13.16 -1.05 -12.33
N ALA A 429 13.50 -2.23 -12.84
CA ALA A 429 12.70 -2.89 -13.86
C ALA A 429 11.30 -3.25 -13.33
N GLU A 430 11.19 -3.61 -12.04
CA GLU A 430 9.94 -3.85 -11.33
C GLU A 430 9.11 -2.57 -11.18
N ALA A 431 9.74 -1.43 -10.90
CA ALA A 431 9.06 -0.14 -10.81
C ALA A 431 8.57 0.35 -12.18
N VAL A 432 9.33 0.09 -13.25
CA VAL A 432 8.88 0.37 -14.62
C VAL A 432 7.72 -0.57 -15.00
N TYR A 433 7.82 -1.86 -14.64
CA TYR A 433 6.73 -2.82 -14.84
C TYR A 433 5.45 -2.40 -14.10
N ALA A 434 5.54 -1.97 -12.83
CA ALA A 434 4.40 -1.51 -12.04
C ALA A 434 3.67 -0.30 -12.68
N ARG A 435 4.41 0.62 -13.33
CA ARG A 435 3.81 1.71 -14.12
C ARG A 435 3.07 1.19 -15.34
N GLY A 436 3.61 0.18 -16.01
CA GLY A 436 2.91 -0.53 -17.09
C GLY A 436 1.65 -1.23 -16.61
N ALA A 437 1.72 -1.92 -15.46
CA ALA A 437 0.58 -2.57 -14.84
C ALA A 437 -0.53 -1.57 -14.47
N LEU A 438 -0.17 -0.44 -13.86
CA LEU A 438 -1.13 0.64 -13.59
C LEU A 438 -1.79 1.13 -14.89
N ALA A 439 -1.01 1.39 -15.94
CA ALA A 439 -1.54 1.88 -17.21
C ALA A 439 -2.53 0.88 -17.86
N VAL A 440 -2.28 -0.43 -17.74
CA VAL A 440 -3.27 -1.45 -18.16
C VAL A 440 -4.58 -1.29 -17.38
N ARG A 441 -4.49 -1.13 -16.05
CA ARG A 441 -5.66 -1.00 -15.17
C ARG A 441 -6.41 0.32 -15.37
N GLU A 442 -5.72 1.39 -15.77
CA GLU A 442 -6.33 2.67 -16.16
C GLU A 442 -6.87 2.66 -17.61
N GLY A 443 -6.64 1.58 -18.38
CA GLY A 443 -7.06 1.46 -19.78
C GLY A 443 -6.19 2.22 -20.78
N ASP A 444 -5.07 2.79 -20.35
CA ASP A 444 -4.10 3.45 -21.24
C ASP A 444 -3.13 2.41 -21.83
N TYR A 445 -3.64 1.65 -22.81
CA TYR A 445 -2.87 0.58 -23.45
C TYR A 445 -1.66 1.08 -24.25
N ASN A 446 -1.63 2.35 -24.67
CA ASN A 446 -0.45 2.92 -25.33
C ASN A 446 0.68 3.10 -24.33
N MET A 447 0.38 3.71 -23.18
CA MET A 447 1.34 3.89 -22.10
C MET A 447 1.76 2.55 -21.49
N ALA A 448 0.83 1.61 -21.35
CA ALA A 448 1.11 0.25 -20.90
C ALA A 448 2.17 -0.42 -21.78
N ARG A 449 2.01 -0.39 -23.10
CA ARG A 449 2.99 -0.97 -24.04
C ARG A 449 4.36 -0.31 -23.92
N GLN A 450 4.42 1.01 -23.76
CA GLN A 450 5.70 1.72 -23.60
C GLN A 450 6.45 1.25 -22.35
N TYR A 451 5.77 1.21 -21.20
CA TYR A 451 6.39 0.77 -19.95
C TYR A 451 6.72 -0.73 -19.95
N LEU A 452 5.84 -1.59 -20.46
CA LEU A 452 6.08 -3.03 -20.52
C LEU A 452 7.26 -3.37 -21.46
N ASN A 453 7.37 -2.73 -22.62
CA ASN A 453 8.54 -2.91 -23.48
C ASN A 453 9.83 -2.43 -22.80
N LYS A 454 9.79 -1.27 -22.13
CA LYS A 454 10.95 -0.76 -21.39
C LYS A 454 11.38 -1.72 -20.27
N ALA A 455 10.43 -2.25 -19.49
CA ALA A 455 10.74 -3.24 -18.44
C ALA A 455 11.31 -4.54 -19.03
N LYS A 456 10.79 -4.99 -20.19
CA LYS A 456 11.32 -6.14 -20.94
C LYS A 456 12.76 -5.91 -21.41
N GLU A 457 13.06 -4.73 -21.97
CA GLU A 457 14.41 -4.33 -22.38
C GLU A 457 15.40 -4.29 -21.21
N MET A 458 14.90 -3.97 -20.00
CA MET A 458 15.66 -4.03 -18.75
C MET A 458 15.83 -5.47 -18.21
N GLY A 459 15.37 -6.49 -18.93
CA GLY A 459 15.51 -7.90 -18.56
C GLY A 459 14.38 -8.46 -17.71
N PHE A 460 13.28 -7.73 -17.50
CA PHE A 460 12.17 -8.22 -16.69
C PHE A 460 11.22 -9.11 -17.52
N GLU A 461 11.48 -10.42 -17.52
CA GLU A 461 10.78 -11.40 -18.38
C GLU A 461 9.25 -11.38 -18.23
N LYS A 462 8.73 -11.08 -17.03
CA LYS A 462 7.28 -10.99 -16.77
C LYS A 462 6.62 -9.87 -17.60
N ALA A 463 7.36 -8.81 -17.92
CA ALA A 463 6.86 -7.74 -18.77
C ALA A 463 6.58 -8.22 -20.19
N GLY A 464 7.42 -9.10 -20.75
CA GLY A 464 7.19 -9.71 -22.06
C GLY A 464 5.93 -10.55 -22.10
N ARG A 465 5.74 -11.43 -21.11
CA ARG A 465 4.52 -12.26 -20.98
C ARG A 465 3.25 -11.41 -20.83
N THR A 466 3.31 -10.36 -20.02
CA THR A 466 2.20 -9.42 -19.81
C THR A 466 1.86 -8.68 -21.11
N LEU A 467 2.87 -8.30 -21.90
CA LEU A 467 2.68 -7.64 -23.19
C LEU A 467 2.03 -8.57 -24.22
N ASP A 468 2.49 -9.83 -24.31
CA ASP A 468 1.94 -10.81 -25.24
C ASP A 468 0.45 -11.11 -24.93
N GLU A 469 0.09 -11.20 -23.64
CA GLU A 469 -1.30 -11.35 -23.22
C GLU A 469 -2.16 -10.11 -23.54
N LEU A 470 -1.64 -8.91 -23.25
CA LEU A 470 -2.31 -7.65 -23.56
C LEU A 470 -2.63 -7.55 -25.06
N ASP A 471 -1.64 -7.83 -25.91
CA ASP A 471 -1.80 -7.76 -27.37
C ASP A 471 -2.66 -8.89 -27.93
N GLY A 472 -2.71 -10.05 -27.27
CA GLY A 472 -3.62 -11.14 -27.62
C GLY A 472 -5.08 -10.79 -27.36
N ARG A 473 -5.36 -10.05 -26.28
CA ARG A 473 -6.73 -9.68 -25.87
C ARG A 473 -7.31 -8.47 -26.61
N LEU A 474 -6.46 -7.64 -27.22
CA LEU A 474 -6.87 -6.46 -27.98
C LEU A 474 -7.03 -6.72 -29.50
N LYS A 475 -6.84 -7.98 -29.94
CA LYS A 475 -7.15 -8.45 -31.30
C LYS A 475 -8.54 -9.04 -31.34
#